data_AF-A0A2E5YGW8-F1
#
_entry.id   AF-A0A2E5YGW8-F1
#
_cell.length_a   1.000
_cell.length_b   1.000
_cell.length_c   1.000
_cell.angle_alpha   90.00
_cell.angle_beta   90.00
_cell.angle_gamma   90.00
#
_symmetry.space_group_name_H-M   'P 1'
#
loop_
_entity.id
_entity.type
_entity.pdbx_description
1 polymer ?
#
loop_
_entity_poly.entity_id
_entity_poly.type
_entity_poly.pdbx_seq_one_letter_code
_entity_poly.pdbx_strand_id
1 'polypeptide(L)'
;MSEKTLSTGTTERAKDRPGASHRSSFVIGLATALVAAVSVFWSGWPAPNDGEANASGATGGDVRVATSVCDAHALRLAKEDDPHLEIEIPIKFDKQWPSASACQSAIDAGDPEAEGPIQPIPFSHKHHAGEFEIDCLYCHSGTDISQAAGVPSVEICMGCHSQFPTDYDEIEGIRDLKLHWEEKKPIEWIQLHRLPEHVQFRHNRHVQAGVECQTCHGPVEEIDKLHLVPDGHIGYLVPVAKLEMGWCINCHRQNNHQASQDCLKCHY
;
A
#
# COMPACT_ATOMS: atom_id res chain seq x y z
N MET A 1 -16.36 9.69 -61.89
CA MET A 1 -17.28 8.54 -62.00
C MET A 1 -17.29 7.91 -60.61
N SER A 2 -18.11 8.43 -59.70
CA SER A 2 -19.50 7.98 -59.41
C SER A 2 -19.48 6.54 -58.86
N GLU A 3 -19.95 6.22 -57.65
CA GLU A 3 -20.99 6.84 -56.83
C GLU A 3 -20.79 6.53 -55.32
N LYS A 4 -21.21 7.51 -54.50
CA LYS A 4 -21.57 7.35 -53.08
C LYS A 4 -23.03 6.88 -53.01
N THR A 5 -23.33 5.90 -52.17
CA THR A 5 -24.71 5.61 -51.74
C THR A 5 -24.97 6.22 -50.36
N LEU A 6 -25.76 7.30 -50.38
CA LEU A 6 -26.50 7.84 -49.25
C LEU A 6 -27.76 6.99 -49.04
N SER A 7 -28.14 6.72 -47.80
CA SER A 7 -29.55 6.42 -47.47
C SER A 7 -29.97 7.22 -46.24
N THR A 8 -30.89 8.14 -46.48
CA THR A 8 -31.80 8.88 -45.59
C THR A 8 -32.58 7.89 -44.69
N GLY A 9 -32.87 8.12 -43.41
CA GLY A 9 -33.50 9.29 -42.80
C GLY A 9 -34.99 9.00 -42.58
N THR A 10 -35.42 8.77 -41.32
CA THR A 10 -36.79 9.04 -40.86
C THR A 10 -36.82 9.21 -39.35
N THR A 11 -37.38 10.35 -38.95
CA THR A 11 -37.64 10.84 -37.60
C THR A 11 -39.06 10.47 -37.13
N GLU A 12 -39.25 10.59 -35.81
CA GLU A 12 -40.51 10.75 -35.06
C GLU A 12 -41.41 9.52 -34.83
N ARG A 13 -41.70 9.20 -33.56
CA ARG A 13 -42.93 9.68 -32.89
C ARG A 13 -43.02 9.21 -31.42
N ALA A 14 -43.14 10.18 -30.53
CA ALA A 14 -43.54 10.01 -29.13
C ALA A 14 -45.01 9.54 -29.01
N LYS A 15 -45.31 8.74 -27.97
CA LYS A 15 -46.68 8.56 -27.48
C LYS A 15 -46.70 8.43 -25.96
N ASP A 16 -47.40 9.39 -25.35
CA ASP A 16 -47.74 9.54 -23.94
C ASP A 16 -48.88 8.58 -23.50
N ARG A 17 -48.73 8.04 -22.26
CA ARG A 17 -49.73 7.84 -21.16
C ARG A 17 -50.96 6.92 -21.36
N PRO A 18 -51.70 6.47 -20.31
CA PRO A 18 -51.67 6.87 -18.88
C PRO A 18 -51.73 5.75 -17.79
N GLY A 19 -51.31 6.12 -16.56
CA GLY A 19 -52.05 5.99 -15.29
C GLY A 19 -52.53 4.62 -14.76
N ALA A 20 -52.02 4.23 -13.59
CA ALA A 20 -52.82 3.54 -12.56
C ALA A 20 -52.28 3.85 -11.15
N SER A 21 -53.07 4.62 -10.41
CA SER A 21 -52.97 4.89 -8.98
C SER A 21 -53.55 3.73 -8.15
N HIS A 22 -52.94 3.41 -7.01
CA HIS A 22 -53.55 2.88 -5.75
C HIS A 22 -52.38 2.38 -4.89
N ARG A 23 -52.29 2.54 -3.57
CA ARG A 23 -53.16 3.08 -2.54
C ARG A 23 -52.26 3.34 -1.32
N SER A 24 -52.28 4.55 -0.78
CA SER A 24 -51.67 4.90 0.49
C SER A 24 -52.51 4.35 1.63
N SER A 25 -51.95 3.48 2.47
CA SER A 25 -52.54 3.11 3.76
C SER A 25 -51.83 3.89 4.86
N PHE A 26 -52.52 4.94 5.31
CA PHE A 26 -52.29 5.64 6.57
C PHE A 26 -52.61 4.68 7.72
N VAL A 27 -51.65 4.44 8.62
CA VAL A 27 -51.95 3.94 9.96
C VAL A 27 -51.36 4.93 10.95
N ILE A 28 -52.26 5.64 11.62
CA ILE A 28 -52.01 6.53 12.75
C ILE A 28 -51.78 5.66 13.97
N GLY A 29 -50.64 5.83 14.63
CA GLY A 29 -50.33 5.25 15.93
C GLY A 29 -49.63 6.29 16.80
N LEU A 30 -50.41 7.04 17.58
CA LEU A 30 -49.96 7.89 18.68
C LEU A 30 -49.67 7.02 19.91
N ALA A 31 -48.63 7.38 20.67
CA ALA A 31 -48.39 7.19 22.12
C ALA A 31 -46.96 6.67 22.38
N THR A 32 -46.15 7.13 23.32
CA THR A 32 -46.20 8.16 24.36
C THR A 32 -44.77 8.25 24.89
N ALA A 33 -44.23 9.45 25.07
CA ALA A 33 -42.93 9.66 25.71
C ALA A 33 -43.04 9.35 27.22
N LEU A 34 -42.17 8.48 27.73
CA LEU A 34 -41.94 8.29 29.17
C LEU A 34 -40.46 8.57 29.45
N VAL A 35 -40.19 9.79 29.90
CA VAL A 35 -38.91 10.15 30.53
C VAL A 35 -38.98 9.66 31.97
N ALA A 36 -38.23 8.61 32.29
CA ALA A 36 -38.01 8.20 33.67
C ALA A 36 -36.68 8.81 34.15
N ALA A 37 -36.80 9.87 34.94
CA ALA A 37 -35.70 10.37 35.75
C ALA A 37 -35.44 9.39 36.90
N VAL A 38 -34.23 8.85 36.99
CA VAL A 38 -33.74 8.15 38.18
C VAL A 38 -32.54 8.94 38.70
N SER A 39 -32.75 9.64 39.82
CA SER A 39 -31.70 10.30 40.58
C SER A 39 -31.71 9.70 41.98
N VAL A 40 -30.75 8.84 42.32
CA VAL A 40 -30.22 8.63 43.69
C VAL A 40 -28.79 8.08 43.52
N PHE A 41 -27.75 8.88 43.73
CA PHE A 41 -27.00 8.94 44.99
C PHE A 41 -26.53 7.56 45.47
N TRP A 42 -25.32 7.15 45.05
CA TRP A 42 -24.48 6.28 45.88
C TRP A 42 -23.06 6.83 45.92
N SER A 43 -22.72 7.24 47.13
CA SER A 43 -21.46 7.71 47.65
C SER A 43 -20.41 6.61 47.69
N GLY A 44 -19.18 6.96 47.30
CA GLY A 44 -17.97 6.43 47.91
C GLY A 44 -17.27 5.29 47.17
N TRP A 45 -16.49 5.65 46.14
CA TRP A 45 -15.19 5.00 45.89
C TRP A 45 -14.17 6.02 45.35
N PRO A 46 -12.88 5.85 45.69
CA PRO A 46 -11.88 6.92 45.65
C PRO A 46 -11.51 7.29 44.22
N ALA A 47 -11.32 8.60 44.01
CA ALA A 47 -10.81 9.18 42.79
C ALA A 47 -9.38 8.68 42.48
N PRO A 48 -8.95 8.74 41.21
CA PRO A 48 -7.63 8.27 40.78
C PRO A 48 -6.52 9.06 41.46
N ASN A 49 -5.41 8.39 41.77
CA ASN A 49 -4.14 9.01 42.12
C ASN A 49 -3.91 10.27 41.29
N ASP A 50 -3.88 11.39 41.99
CA ASP A 50 -3.08 12.57 41.76
C ASP A 50 -1.61 12.17 41.63
N GLY A 51 -1.27 11.57 40.49
CA GLY A 51 0.07 11.67 39.95
C GLY A 51 0.29 13.13 39.57
N GLU A 52 1.15 13.80 40.33
CA GLU A 52 1.57 15.18 40.14
C GLU A 52 1.75 15.53 38.66
N ALA A 53 0.75 16.20 38.08
CA ALA A 53 0.99 17.08 36.97
C ALA A 53 1.86 18.20 37.51
N ASN A 54 3.17 18.05 37.36
CA ASN A 54 4.11 19.17 37.39
C ASN A 54 3.72 20.12 36.25
N ALA A 55 2.71 20.95 36.50
CA ALA A 55 2.54 22.23 35.84
C ALA A 55 3.59 23.19 36.41
N SER A 56 4.86 22.85 36.22
CA SER A 56 5.92 23.84 36.24
C SER A 56 5.69 24.74 35.05
N GLY A 57 5.34 25.99 35.31
CA GLY A 57 5.31 27.01 34.27
C GLY A 57 6.64 27.02 33.52
N ALA A 58 6.57 26.82 32.20
CA ALA A 58 7.62 27.14 31.27
C ALA A 58 7.03 28.13 30.25
N THR A 59 7.16 29.41 30.56
CA THR A 59 7.21 30.46 29.55
C THR A 59 8.48 30.22 28.74
N GLY A 60 8.34 29.65 27.54
CA GLY A 60 9.42 29.42 26.58
C GLY A 60 8.97 28.36 25.57
N GLY A 61 8.72 28.75 24.33
CA GLY A 61 8.49 27.78 23.26
C GLY A 61 9.79 27.01 23.04
N ASP A 62 9.82 25.72 23.37
CA ASP A 62 11.02 24.91 23.17
C ASP A 62 11.34 24.82 21.67
N VAL A 63 12.47 25.42 21.26
CA VAL A 63 12.98 25.39 19.89
C VAL A 63 13.33 23.96 19.52
N ARG A 64 12.76 23.42 18.44
CA ARG A 64 13.09 22.07 17.95
C ARG A 64 14.34 22.12 17.08
N VAL A 65 15.38 21.40 17.46
CA VAL A 65 16.68 21.38 16.75
C VAL A 65 16.82 20.10 15.93
N ALA A 66 17.15 20.20 14.64
CA ALA A 66 17.36 19.05 13.77
C ALA A 66 18.62 18.25 14.18
N THR A 67 18.54 16.91 14.19
CA THR A 67 19.68 16.03 14.51
C THR A 67 20.20 15.19 13.33
N SER A 68 19.50 15.22 12.19
CA SER A 68 19.85 14.60 10.90
C SER A 68 19.30 15.42 9.74
N VAL A 69 19.64 15.09 8.49
CA VAL A 69 19.02 15.74 7.32
C VAL A 69 17.55 15.33 7.21
N CYS A 70 17.22 14.05 7.46
CA CYS A 70 15.83 13.59 7.56
C CYS A 70 15.01 14.34 8.64
N ASP A 71 15.58 14.59 9.82
CA ASP A 71 14.91 15.40 10.86
C ASP A 71 14.70 16.84 10.39
N ALA A 72 15.67 17.41 9.67
CA ALA A 72 15.56 18.75 9.15
C ALA A 72 14.39 18.85 8.15
N HIS A 73 14.18 17.84 7.30
CA HIS A 73 13.01 17.78 6.42
C HIS A 73 11.70 17.68 7.21
N ALA A 74 11.64 16.83 8.24
CA ALA A 74 10.46 16.69 9.09
C ALA A 74 10.12 17.99 9.83
N LEU A 75 11.14 18.71 10.34
CA LEU A 75 10.95 20.00 11.02
C LEU A 75 10.52 21.11 10.05
N ARG A 76 11.02 21.11 8.81
CA ARG A 76 10.56 22.05 7.78
C ARG A 76 9.07 21.83 7.49
N LEU A 77 8.64 20.58 7.29
CA LEU A 77 7.23 20.24 7.08
C LEU A 77 6.37 20.64 8.29
N ALA A 78 6.80 20.31 9.50
CA ALA A 78 6.06 20.68 10.72
C ALA A 78 5.91 22.20 10.90
N LYS A 79 6.87 23.00 10.41
CA LYS A 79 6.80 24.46 10.43
C LYS A 79 5.91 25.03 9.33
N GLU A 80 5.76 24.34 8.20
CA GLU A 80 4.78 24.69 7.17
C GLU A 80 3.36 24.49 7.71
N ASP A 81 3.13 23.40 8.46
CA ASP A 81 1.84 23.10 9.10
C ASP A 81 1.52 24.01 10.30
N ASP A 82 2.53 24.31 11.13
CA ASP A 82 2.44 25.25 12.25
C ASP A 82 3.48 26.38 12.10
N PRO A 83 3.10 27.53 11.52
CA PRO A 83 4.00 28.68 11.35
C PRO A 83 4.55 29.26 12.66
N HIS A 84 3.95 28.93 13.81
CA HIS A 84 4.41 29.38 15.13
C HIS A 84 5.48 28.46 15.72
N LEU A 85 5.75 27.32 15.09
CA LEU A 85 6.79 26.40 15.53
C LEU A 85 8.18 27.01 15.34
N GLU A 86 8.90 27.17 16.44
CA GLU A 86 10.30 27.56 16.43
C GLU A 86 11.19 26.34 16.14
N ILE A 87 11.94 26.39 15.04
CA ILE A 87 12.88 25.33 14.63
C ILE A 87 14.27 25.91 14.42
N GLU A 88 15.28 25.10 14.69
CA GLU A 88 16.67 25.36 14.36
C GLU A 88 17.23 24.22 13.49
N ILE A 89 17.77 24.56 12.33
CA ILE A 89 18.41 23.61 11.42
C ILE A 89 19.89 23.96 11.35
N PRO A 90 20.77 23.20 12.03
CA PRO A 90 22.22 23.38 11.94
C PRO A 90 22.70 23.26 10.48
N ILE A 91 23.69 24.05 10.08
CA ILE A 91 24.24 24.08 8.70
C ILE A 91 24.64 22.68 8.20
N LYS A 92 25.12 21.80 9.10
CA LYS A 92 25.48 20.42 8.77
C LYS A 92 24.31 19.57 8.25
N PHE A 93 23.07 19.93 8.62
CA PHE A 93 21.83 19.24 8.24
C PHE A 93 20.99 20.06 7.26
N ASP A 94 21.42 21.28 6.93
CA ASP A 94 20.81 22.11 5.89
C ASP A 94 21.27 21.66 4.49
N LYS A 95 20.98 20.39 4.17
CA LYS A 95 21.34 19.73 2.92
C LYS A 95 20.09 19.36 2.13
N GLN A 96 20.28 19.25 0.81
CA GLN A 96 19.23 18.76 -0.10
C GLN A 96 19.07 17.23 -0.03
N TRP A 97 20.13 16.52 0.31
CA TRP A 97 20.20 15.05 0.27
C TRP A 97 20.53 14.47 1.64
N PRO A 98 19.94 13.31 2.02
CA PRO A 98 18.87 12.58 1.32
C PRO A 98 17.60 13.42 1.11
N SER A 99 16.79 13.08 0.10
CA SER A 99 15.54 13.80 -0.16
C SER A 99 14.52 13.52 0.94
N ALA A 100 13.58 14.44 1.13
CA ALA A 100 12.47 14.23 2.08
C ALA A 100 11.68 12.94 1.77
N SER A 101 11.46 12.63 0.48
CA SER A 101 10.78 11.38 0.08
C SER A 101 11.58 10.13 0.41
N ALA A 102 12.91 10.14 0.22
CA ALA A 102 13.76 9.02 0.59
C ALA A 102 13.72 8.76 2.10
N CYS A 103 13.82 9.83 2.90
CA CYS A 103 13.69 9.76 4.35
C CYS A 103 12.34 9.18 4.78
N GLN A 104 11.24 9.69 4.23
CA GLN A 104 9.90 9.24 4.58
C GLN A 104 9.68 7.78 4.18
N SER A 105 10.12 7.38 2.97
CA SER A 105 9.96 6.01 2.48
C SER A 105 10.66 4.97 3.36
N ALA A 106 11.81 5.33 3.94
CA ALA A 106 12.55 4.45 4.85
C ALA A 106 11.83 4.30 6.20
N ILE A 107 11.20 5.38 6.69
CA ILE A 107 10.37 5.34 7.91
C ILE A 107 9.13 4.48 7.67
N ASP A 108 8.40 4.73 6.59
CA ASP A 108 7.15 4.04 6.28
C ASP A 108 7.37 2.53 6.02
N ALA A 109 8.44 2.18 5.32
CA ALA A 109 8.79 0.77 5.09
C ALA A 109 9.31 0.06 6.36
N GLY A 110 9.85 0.81 7.32
CA GLY A 110 10.40 0.31 8.58
C GLY A 110 9.40 0.31 9.75
N ASP A 111 8.19 0.84 9.56
CA ASP A 111 7.21 0.99 10.65
C ASP A 111 6.78 -0.38 11.21
N PRO A 112 6.99 -0.66 12.53
CA PRO A 112 6.54 -1.88 13.18
C PRO A 112 5.02 -2.05 13.21
N GLU A 113 4.26 -0.95 13.20
CA GLU A 113 2.79 -0.98 13.28
C GLU A 113 2.14 -1.13 11.90
N ALA A 114 2.85 -0.82 10.82
CA ALA A 114 2.38 -1.03 9.46
C ALA A 114 2.22 -2.53 9.11
N GLU A 115 1.25 -2.86 8.26
CA GLU A 115 0.96 -4.23 7.86
C GLU A 115 2.16 -4.91 7.17
N GLY A 116 2.32 -6.22 7.39
CA GLY A 116 3.39 -7.02 6.81
C GLY A 116 4.59 -7.22 7.76
N PRO A 117 5.51 -8.13 7.40
CA PRO A 117 6.67 -8.43 8.24
C PRO A 117 7.72 -7.30 8.14
N ILE A 118 8.48 -7.11 9.22
CA ILE A 118 9.68 -6.27 9.19
C ILE A 118 10.76 -7.00 8.38
N GLN A 119 11.23 -6.37 7.32
CA GLN A 119 12.29 -6.88 6.47
C GLN A 119 13.68 -6.52 7.03
N PRO A 120 14.75 -7.23 6.65
CA PRO A 120 16.11 -6.88 7.05
C PRO A 120 16.54 -5.47 6.62
N ILE A 121 16.00 -4.99 5.50
CA ILE A 121 16.16 -3.62 5.02
C ILE A 121 14.75 -3.04 4.78
N PRO A 122 14.45 -1.83 5.29
CA PRO A 122 13.16 -1.17 5.06
C PRO A 122 13.06 -0.67 3.61
N PHE A 123 12.69 -1.55 2.70
CA PHE A 123 12.57 -1.26 1.26
C PHE A 123 11.14 -0.85 0.90
N SER A 124 10.98 0.37 0.36
CA SER A 124 9.71 0.87 -0.17
C SER A 124 9.56 0.59 -1.67
N HIS A 125 8.55 -0.19 -2.06
CA HIS A 125 8.21 -0.35 -3.49
C HIS A 125 7.59 0.94 -4.05
N LYS A 126 6.79 1.65 -3.25
CA LYS A 126 6.20 2.93 -3.65
C LYS A 126 7.24 3.97 -4.04
N HIS A 127 8.32 4.11 -3.29
CA HIS A 127 9.38 5.06 -3.64
C HIS A 127 10.06 4.68 -4.96
N HIS A 128 10.36 3.40 -5.18
CA HIS A 128 11.09 2.96 -6.37
C HIS A 128 10.22 2.82 -7.62
N ALA A 129 9.10 2.08 -7.53
CA ALA A 129 8.23 1.81 -8.66
C ALA A 129 7.11 2.85 -8.83
N GLY A 130 6.66 3.49 -7.75
CA GLY A 130 5.62 4.51 -7.80
C GLY A 130 6.17 5.90 -8.12
N GLU A 131 7.07 6.42 -7.28
CA GLU A 131 7.58 7.80 -7.43
C GLU A 131 8.62 7.93 -8.55
N PHE A 132 9.54 6.97 -8.67
CA PHE A 132 10.58 6.97 -9.71
C PHE A 132 10.21 6.15 -10.96
N GLU A 133 9.03 5.52 -10.98
CA GLU A 133 8.52 4.77 -12.13
C GLU A 133 9.52 3.70 -12.63
N ILE A 134 10.30 3.10 -11.72
CA ILE A 134 11.22 2.01 -12.08
C ILE A 134 10.38 0.77 -12.45
N ASP A 135 10.59 0.28 -13.67
CA ASP A 135 9.88 -0.88 -14.19
C ASP A 135 10.08 -2.14 -13.33
N CYS A 136 9.02 -2.91 -13.12
CA CYS A 136 9.03 -4.10 -12.25
C CYS A 136 10.10 -5.13 -12.66
N LEU A 137 10.30 -5.33 -13.97
CA LEU A 137 11.23 -6.32 -14.51
C LEU A 137 12.69 -5.87 -14.43
N TYR A 138 12.95 -4.59 -14.12
CA TYR A 138 14.30 -4.11 -13.88
C TYR A 138 14.93 -4.80 -12.66
N CYS A 139 14.21 -4.79 -11.54
CA CYS A 139 14.65 -5.45 -10.31
C CYS A 139 14.32 -6.95 -10.31
N HIS A 140 13.10 -7.33 -10.72
CA HIS A 140 12.67 -8.72 -10.82
C HIS A 140 13.05 -9.32 -12.17
N SER A 141 14.34 -9.18 -12.50
CA SER A 141 14.90 -9.61 -13.78
C SER A 141 14.72 -11.12 -14.00
N GLY A 142 14.27 -11.47 -15.20
CA GLY A 142 14.05 -12.87 -15.59
C GLY A 142 12.69 -13.46 -15.20
N THR A 143 11.79 -12.68 -14.60
CA THR A 143 10.41 -13.13 -14.30
C THR A 143 9.64 -13.58 -15.56
N ASP A 144 9.95 -12.99 -16.69
CA ASP A 144 9.39 -13.27 -18.02
C ASP A 144 9.89 -14.57 -18.65
N ILE A 145 11.03 -15.10 -18.20
CA ILE A 145 11.66 -16.33 -18.75
C ILE A 145 11.73 -17.49 -17.75
N SER A 146 11.83 -17.19 -16.45
CA SER A 146 11.96 -18.16 -15.36
C SER A 146 10.62 -18.58 -14.76
N GLN A 147 10.60 -19.73 -14.08
CA GLN A 147 9.43 -20.14 -13.31
C GLN A 147 9.24 -19.27 -12.06
N ALA A 148 10.35 -18.83 -11.46
CA ALA A 148 10.36 -17.94 -10.31
C ALA A 148 10.72 -16.52 -10.74
N ALA A 149 10.05 -15.51 -10.19
CA ALA A 149 10.41 -14.11 -10.38
C ALA A 149 11.79 -13.78 -9.79
N GLY A 150 12.14 -14.42 -8.68
CA GLY A 150 13.36 -14.11 -7.93
C GLY A 150 13.25 -12.79 -7.16
N VAL A 151 14.22 -12.58 -6.27
CA VAL A 151 14.45 -11.32 -5.56
C VAL A 151 15.76 -10.74 -6.08
N PRO A 152 15.85 -9.42 -6.31
CA PRO A 152 17.07 -8.80 -6.84
C PRO A 152 18.29 -9.11 -5.98
N SER A 153 19.45 -9.23 -6.63
CA SER A 153 20.73 -9.30 -5.95
C SER A 153 21.14 -7.93 -5.39
N VAL A 154 22.03 -7.93 -4.40
CA VAL A 154 22.62 -6.69 -3.84
C VAL A 154 23.27 -5.83 -4.93
N GLU A 155 23.80 -6.45 -5.99
CA GLU A 155 24.40 -5.76 -7.14
C GLU A 155 23.41 -4.81 -7.83
N ILE A 156 22.15 -5.24 -8.03
CA ILE A 156 21.14 -4.40 -8.69
C ILE A 156 20.89 -3.13 -7.87
N CYS A 157 20.77 -3.28 -6.54
CA CYS A 157 20.62 -2.14 -5.64
C CYS A 157 21.83 -1.21 -5.72
N MET A 158 23.05 -1.77 -5.63
CA MET A 158 24.29 -0.98 -5.66
C MET A 158 24.58 -0.35 -7.03
N GLY A 159 24.00 -0.84 -8.11
CA GLY A 159 24.09 -0.22 -9.44
C GLY A 159 23.65 1.25 -9.45
N CYS A 160 22.64 1.59 -8.65
CA CYS A 160 22.22 2.98 -8.43
C CYS A 160 22.78 3.53 -7.10
N HIS A 161 22.70 2.75 -6.02
CA HIS A 161 23.03 3.24 -4.67
C HIS A 161 24.52 3.55 -4.43
N SER A 162 25.42 3.08 -5.28
CA SER A 162 26.83 3.49 -5.28
C SER A 162 27.07 4.92 -5.76
N GLN A 163 26.11 5.50 -6.50
CA GLN A 163 26.23 6.80 -7.14
C GLN A 163 25.70 7.95 -6.27
N PHE A 164 24.95 7.63 -5.21
CA PHE A 164 24.43 8.64 -4.29
C PHE A 164 25.52 9.14 -3.33
N PRO A 165 25.44 10.41 -2.88
CA PRO A 165 26.35 10.95 -1.87
C PRO A 165 26.34 10.13 -0.58
N THR A 166 27.45 10.14 0.16
CA THR A 166 27.57 9.49 1.47
C THR A 166 26.59 10.02 2.51
N ASP A 167 25.97 11.19 2.27
CA ASP A 167 24.92 11.72 3.13
C ASP A 167 23.70 10.79 3.23
N TYR A 168 23.44 9.96 2.21
CA TYR A 168 22.41 8.91 2.28
C TYR A 168 22.70 7.81 3.31
N ASP A 169 23.92 7.71 3.81
CA ASP A 169 24.31 6.69 4.81
C ASP A 169 23.73 6.98 6.19
N GLU A 170 23.08 8.14 6.38
CA GLU A 170 22.26 8.41 7.55
C GLU A 170 20.98 7.54 7.59
N ILE A 171 20.49 7.09 6.42
CA ILE A 171 19.35 6.18 6.34
C ILE A 171 19.83 4.77 6.67
N GLU A 172 19.31 4.19 7.75
CA GLU A 172 19.71 2.88 8.25
C GLU A 172 19.68 1.79 7.16
N GLY A 173 18.60 1.71 6.39
CA GLY A 173 18.48 0.71 5.31
C GLY A 173 19.56 0.84 4.21
N ILE A 174 20.05 2.05 3.94
CA ILE A 174 21.11 2.29 2.94
C ILE A 174 22.47 1.90 3.51
N ARG A 175 22.72 2.21 4.79
CA ARG A 175 23.91 1.76 5.51
C ARG A 175 23.99 0.24 5.51
N ASP A 176 22.88 -0.43 5.82
CA ASP A 176 22.82 -1.89 5.88
C ASP A 176 22.99 -2.51 4.49
N LEU A 177 22.40 -1.92 3.44
CA LEU A 177 22.64 -2.31 2.05
C LEU A 177 24.14 -2.26 1.70
N LYS A 178 24.82 -1.16 2.04
CA LYS A 178 26.26 -0.99 1.79
C LYS A 178 27.09 -2.01 2.57
N LEU A 179 26.70 -2.33 3.81
CA LEU A 179 27.34 -3.38 4.59
C LEU A 179 27.23 -4.75 3.89
N HIS A 180 26.03 -5.14 3.44
CA HIS A 180 25.82 -6.37 2.68
C HIS A 180 26.68 -6.43 1.40
N TRP A 181 26.82 -5.28 0.72
CA TRP A 181 27.66 -5.14 -0.45
C TRP A 181 29.15 -5.32 -0.17
N GLU A 182 29.65 -4.71 0.91
CA GLU A 182 31.05 -4.80 1.34
C GLU A 182 31.41 -6.22 1.80
N GLU A 183 30.53 -6.83 2.60
CA GLU A 183 30.73 -8.19 3.11
C GLU A 183 30.46 -9.29 2.08
N LYS A 184 29.93 -8.94 0.89
CA LYS A 184 29.52 -9.87 -0.15
C LYS A 184 28.54 -10.92 0.35
N LYS A 185 27.63 -10.51 1.24
CA LYS A 185 26.58 -11.36 1.79
C LYS A 185 25.24 -11.03 1.15
N PRO A 186 24.44 -12.04 0.76
CA PRO A 186 23.08 -11.80 0.31
C PRO A 186 22.22 -11.23 1.45
N ILE A 187 21.16 -10.53 1.08
CA ILE A 187 20.13 -10.09 2.03
C ILE A 187 19.13 -11.23 2.21
N GLU A 188 18.89 -11.63 3.45
CA GLU A 188 18.00 -12.74 3.81
C GLU A 188 16.55 -12.25 3.96
N TRP A 189 15.92 -11.92 2.83
CA TRP A 189 14.55 -11.41 2.79
C TRP A 189 13.54 -12.40 3.37
N ILE A 190 12.53 -11.86 4.06
CA ILE A 190 11.36 -12.62 4.48
C ILE A 190 10.41 -12.72 3.29
N GLN A 191 10.20 -13.93 2.78
CA GLN A 191 9.30 -14.18 1.66
C GLN A 191 7.84 -14.11 2.12
N LEU A 192 7.04 -13.25 1.49
CA LEU A 192 5.60 -13.13 1.75
C LEU A 192 4.78 -14.11 0.93
N HIS A 193 4.88 -14.02 -0.40
CA HIS A 193 4.10 -14.85 -1.31
C HIS A 193 4.71 -16.26 -1.38
N ARG A 194 4.11 -17.21 -0.65
CA ARG A 194 4.53 -18.61 -0.63
C ARG A 194 3.36 -19.52 -0.96
N LEU A 195 3.52 -20.32 -2.02
CA LEU A 195 2.62 -21.41 -2.35
C LEU A 195 3.12 -22.72 -1.72
N PRO A 196 2.23 -23.69 -1.47
CA PRO A 196 2.65 -25.03 -1.05
C PRO A 196 3.62 -25.68 -2.04
N GLU A 197 4.56 -26.49 -1.56
CA GLU A 197 5.64 -27.07 -2.39
C GLU A 197 5.14 -28.03 -3.48
N HIS A 198 3.93 -28.59 -3.32
CA HIS A 198 3.29 -29.42 -4.32
C HIS A 198 2.61 -28.61 -5.43
N VAL A 199 2.73 -27.27 -5.43
CA VAL A 199 2.21 -26.36 -6.46
C VAL A 199 3.35 -25.87 -7.35
N GLN A 200 3.19 -26.03 -8.66
CA GLN A 200 4.12 -25.56 -9.69
C GLN A 200 3.63 -24.27 -10.33
N PHE A 201 3.87 -23.14 -9.67
CA PHE A 201 3.60 -21.84 -10.28
C PHE A 201 4.76 -21.42 -11.21
N ARG A 202 4.43 -20.84 -12.37
CA ARG A 202 5.41 -20.43 -13.39
C ARG A 202 5.19 -18.99 -13.82
N HIS A 203 5.99 -18.06 -13.33
CA HIS A 203 5.88 -16.63 -13.66
C HIS A 203 5.95 -16.36 -15.16
N ASN A 204 6.95 -16.94 -15.84
CA ASN A 204 7.15 -16.75 -17.28
C ASN A 204 5.90 -17.00 -18.12
N ARG A 205 5.09 -18.02 -17.79
CA ARG A 205 3.86 -18.32 -18.54
C ARG A 205 2.79 -17.25 -18.37
N HIS A 206 2.72 -16.63 -17.20
CA HIS A 206 1.72 -15.60 -16.90
C HIS A 206 2.16 -14.26 -17.50
N VAL A 207 3.44 -13.89 -17.33
CA VAL A 207 3.99 -12.66 -17.90
C VAL A 207 3.94 -12.68 -19.43
N GLN A 208 4.33 -13.78 -20.07
CA GLN A 208 4.24 -13.91 -21.54
C GLN A 208 2.80 -13.93 -22.07
N ALA A 209 1.82 -14.27 -21.24
CA ALA A 209 0.41 -14.18 -21.57
C ALA A 209 -0.16 -12.75 -21.40
N GLY A 210 0.66 -11.78 -20.99
CA GLY A 210 0.25 -10.39 -20.76
C GLY A 210 -0.55 -10.21 -19.47
N VAL A 211 -0.37 -11.08 -18.47
CA VAL A 211 -0.98 -10.88 -17.16
C VAL A 211 -0.17 -9.84 -16.39
N GLU A 212 -0.81 -8.71 -16.08
CA GLU A 212 -0.22 -7.63 -15.28
C GLU A 212 0.13 -8.10 -13.86
N CYS A 213 1.28 -7.67 -13.34
CA CYS A 213 1.80 -8.03 -12.01
C CYS A 213 0.80 -7.74 -10.90
N GLN A 214 0.12 -6.59 -11.00
CA GLN A 214 -0.85 -6.07 -10.03
C GLN A 214 -2.08 -6.97 -9.90
N THR A 215 -2.41 -7.74 -10.94
CA THR A 215 -3.52 -8.72 -10.90
C THR A 215 -3.32 -9.72 -9.76
N CYS A 216 -2.08 -10.19 -9.57
CA CYS A 216 -1.72 -11.15 -8.53
C CYS A 216 -1.28 -10.46 -7.25
N HIS A 217 -0.35 -9.49 -7.35
CA HIS A 217 0.35 -8.91 -6.21
C HIS A 217 -0.30 -7.65 -5.62
N GLY A 218 -1.37 -7.13 -6.25
CA GLY A 218 -1.97 -5.85 -5.87
C GLY A 218 -1.16 -4.64 -6.37
N PRO A 219 -1.56 -3.41 -6.01
CA PRO A 219 -0.90 -2.17 -6.45
C PRO A 219 0.42 -1.97 -5.67
N VAL A 220 1.43 -2.78 -5.96
CA VAL A 220 2.72 -2.78 -5.23
C VAL A 220 3.45 -1.43 -5.33
N GLU A 221 3.23 -0.68 -6.40
CA GLU A 221 3.72 0.67 -6.62
C GLU A 221 3.12 1.72 -5.66
N GLU A 222 2.09 1.36 -4.89
CA GLU A 222 1.49 2.23 -3.86
C GLU A 222 1.89 1.80 -2.43
N ILE A 223 2.70 0.74 -2.29
CA ILE A 223 2.98 0.09 -1.02
C ILE A 223 4.42 0.38 -0.56
N ASP A 224 4.57 1.05 0.57
CA ASP A 224 5.87 1.23 1.23
C ASP A 224 6.33 -0.09 1.88
N LYS A 225 5.62 -0.55 2.92
CA LYS A 225 5.89 -1.85 3.54
C LYS A 225 5.07 -2.96 2.87
N LEU A 226 5.76 -3.86 2.17
CA LEU A 226 5.09 -4.93 1.43
C LEU A 226 4.32 -5.85 2.40
N HIS A 227 3.06 -6.10 2.07
CA HIS A 227 2.16 -7.02 2.76
C HIS A 227 1.37 -7.86 1.75
N LEU A 228 0.66 -8.88 2.22
CA LEU A 228 -0.21 -9.68 1.37
C LEU A 228 -1.49 -8.90 1.09
N VAL A 229 -1.66 -8.41 -0.13
CA VAL A 229 -2.90 -7.72 -0.52
C VAL A 229 -4.03 -8.75 -0.63
N PRO A 230 -5.07 -8.71 0.23
CA PRO A 230 -6.16 -9.67 0.18
C PRO A 230 -6.95 -9.51 -1.13
N ASP A 231 -7.51 -10.62 -1.62
CA ASP A 231 -8.59 -10.55 -2.60
C ASP A 231 -9.91 -10.71 -1.87
N GLY A 232 -10.72 -9.65 -1.86
CA GLY A 232 -12.09 -9.67 -1.35
C GLY A 232 -13.13 -9.81 -2.46
N HIS A 233 -12.73 -9.89 -3.73
CA HIS A 233 -13.62 -9.67 -4.87
C HIS A 233 -14.15 -10.94 -5.52
N ILE A 234 -14.79 -11.85 -4.78
CA ILE A 234 -15.77 -12.76 -5.41
C ILE A 234 -16.97 -13.01 -4.50
N GLY A 235 -18.13 -12.56 -4.97
CA GLY A 235 -19.43 -12.73 -4.34
C GLY A 235 -20.02 -14.14 -4.51
N TYR A 236 -20.88 -14.47 -3.54
CA TYR A 236 -21.85 -15.57 -3.46
C TYR A 236 -21.30 -16.99 -3.65
N LEU A 237 -20.51 -17.49 -2.69
CA LEU A 237 -20.78 -18.73 -1.92
C LEU A 237 -19.54 -19.30 -1.18
N VAL A 238 -18.33 -18.87 -1.53
CA VAL A 238 -17.09 -19.22 -0.80
C VAL A 238 -16.10 -18.06 -0.89
N PRO A 239 -15.60 -17.49 0.23
CA PRO A 239 -14.51 -16.52 0.16
C PRO A 239 -13.28 -17.20 -0.44
N VAL A 240 -12.70 -16.60 -1.48
CA VAL A 240 -11.41 -17.02 -2.04
C VAL A 240 -10.44 -15.87 -1.87
N ALA A 241 -9.33 -16.12 -1.17
CA ALA A 241 -8.26 -15.15 -1.09
C ALA A 241 -7.35 -15.27 -2.32
N LYS A 242 -6.62 -14.19 -2.62
CA LYS A 242 -5.60 -14.15 -3.68
C LYS A 242 -4.64 -15.33 -3.50
N LEU A 243 -4.26 -15.95 -4.62
CA LEU A 243 -3.31 -17.06 -4.67
C LEU A 243 -3.77 -18.38 -4.01
N GLU A 244 -5.03 -18.47 -3.56
CA GLU A 244 -5.64 -19.76 -3.25
C GLU A 244 -6.06 -20.49 -4.53
N MET A 245 -6.23 -21.81 -4.45
CA MET A 245 -6.63 -22.63 -5.61
C MET A 245 -7.90 -22.12 -6.28
N GLY A 246 -8.89 -21.69 -5.50
CA GLY A 246 -10.16 -21.15 -6.01
C GLY A 246 -9.96 -19.90 -6.87
N TRP A 247 -9.05 -19.02 -6.46
CA TRP A 247 -8.68 -17.82 -7.21
C TRP A 247 -8.00 -18.18 -8.54
N CYS A 248 -7.00 -19.05 -8.51
CA CYS A 248 -6.28 -19.50 -9.71
C CYS A 248 -7.22 -20.12 -10.75
N ILE A 249 -8.09 -21.04 -10.33
CA ILE A 249 -9.04 -21.72 -11.22
C ILE A 249 -10.07 -20.74 -11.78
N ASN A 250 -10.53 -19.77 -10.98
CA ASN A 250 -11.47 -18.77 -11.47
C ASN A 250 -10.84 -17.88 -12.54
N CYS A 251 -9.63 -17.37 -12.29
CA CYS A 251 -8.87 -16.60 -13.27
C CYS A 251 -8.65 -17.41 -14.58
N HIS A 252 -8.25 -18.68 -14.47
CA HIS A 252 -8.07 -19.55 -15.64
C HIS A 252 -9.36 -19.84 -16.41
N ARG A 253 -10.53 -19.82 -15.75
CA ARG A 253 -11.86 -19.95 -16.40
C ARG A 253 -12.25 -18.68 -17.14
N GLN A 254 -12.05 -17.52 -16.52
CA GLN A 254 -12.45 -16.23 -17.08
C GLN A 254 -11.58 -15.81 -18.28
N ASN A 255 -10.35 -16.32 -18.37
CA ASN A 255 -9.43 -16.03 -19.49
C ASN A 255 -9.74 -16.82 -20.78
N ASN A 256 -11.01 -16.85 -21.22
CA ASN A 256 -11.48 -17.57 -22.41
C ASN A 256 -11.01 -19.05 -22.51
N HIS A 257 -10.80 -19.71 -21.36
CA HIS A 257 -10.26 -21.07 -21.28
C HIS A 257 -8.90 -21.30 -21.96
N GLN A 258 -8.11 -20.24 -22.19
CA GLN A 258 -6.77 -20.36 -22.80
C GLN A 258 -5.74 -20.94 -21.81
N ALA A 259 -5.98 -20.75 -20.51
CA ALA A 259 -5.13 -21.28 -19.44
C ALA A 259 -5.59 -22.70 -19.02
N SER A 260 -4.62 -23.58 -18.75
CA SER A 260 -4.89 -24.95 -18.33
C SER A 260 -5.56 -25.01 -16.96
N GLN A 261 -6.59 -25.84 -16.81
CA GLN A 261 -7.24 -26.16 -15.53
C GLN A 261 -6.90 -27.59 -15.05
N ASP A 262 -6.00 -28.27 -15.76
CA ASP A 262 -5.53 -29.61 -15.43
C ASP A 262 -4.70 -29.59 -14.13
N CYS A 263 -5.10 -30.45 -13.18
CA CYS A 263 -4.43 -30.63 -11.90
C CYS A 263 -2.92 -30.88 -12.05
N LEU A 264 -2.52 -31.71 -13.02
CA LEU A 264 -1.10 -32.09 -13.21
C LEU A 264 -0.25 -31.00 -13.85
N LYS A 265 -0.87 -29.92 -14.34
CA LYS A 265 -0.14 -28.72 -14.80
C LYS A 265 0.16 -27.76 -13.66
N CYS A 266 -0.60 -27.84 -12.57
CA CYS A 266 -0.46 -27.01 -11.38
C CYS A 266 0.21 -27.74 -10.23
N HIS A 267 0.18 -29.08 -10.22
CA HIS A 267 0.68 -29.90 -9.13
C HIS A 267 1.62 -31.01 -9.63
N TYR A 268 2.56 -31.42 -8.76
CA TYR A 268 3.37 -32.64 -8.96
C TYR A 268 2.56 -33.91 -8.70
#